data_AF-A0A533WUF7-F1
#
_entry.id   AF-A0A533WUF7-F1
#
_cell.length_a   1.000
_cell.length_b   1.000
_cell.length_c   1.000
_cell.angle_alpha   90.00
_cell.angle_beta   90.00
_cell.angle_gamma   90.00
#
_symmetry.space_group_name_H-M   'P 1'
#
loop_
_entity.id
_entity.type
_entity.pdbx_description
1 polymer ?
#
loop_
_entity_poly.entity_id
_entity_poly.type
_entity_poly.pdbx_seq_one_letter_code
_entity_poly.pdbx_strand_id
1 'polypeptide(L)'
;MVTKEEVKHLSWLVRIDLSDDELERYTLQIEEIIKYLDKLDTIQLEHVKPIVAKKRLSDLRPDEPAGFEGNALGTKYRKDGFVKGPRMV
;
A
#
# COMPACT_ATOMS: atom_id res chain seq x y z
N MET A 1 -11.72 -18.99 0.99
CA MET A 1 -11.07 -19.53 2.19
C MET A 1 -9.71 -18.89 2.27
N VAL A 2 -9.42 -18.22 3.38
CA VAL A 2 -8.12 -17.56 3.59
C VAL A 2 -7.21 -18.50 4.37
N THR A 3 -6.00 -18.71 3.87
CA THR A 3 -5.01 -19.60 4.51
C THR A 3 -3.98 -18.81 5.32
N LYS A 4 -3.34 -19.46 6.29
CA LYS A 4 -2.24 -18.84 7.05
C LYS A 4 -1.05 -18.54 6.13
N GLU A 5 -0.81 -19.38 5.12
CA GLU A 5 0.24 -19.20 4.12
C GLU A 5 0.02 -17.93 3.29
N GLU A 6 -1.21 -17.64 2.87
CA GLU A 6 -1.57 -16.42 2.14
C GLU A 6 -1.38 -15.16 3.00
N VAL A 7 -1.80 -15.20 4.26
CA VAL A 7 -1.62 -14.06 5.19
C VAL A 7 -0.14 -13.83 5.47
N LYS A 8 0.65 -14.89 5.64
CA LYS A 8 2.10 -14.81 5.79
C LYS A 8 2.79 -14.26 4.54
N HIS A 9 2.33 -14.67 3.35
CA HIS A 9 2.84 -14.12 2.10
C HIS A 9 2.51 -12.63 1.98
N LEU A 10 1.29 -12.23 2.33
CA LEU A 10 0.87 -10.84 2.32
C LEU A 10 1.69 -10.01 3.30
N SER A 11 1.95 -10.51 4.51
CA SER A 11 2.76 -9.82 5.52
C SER A 11 4.19 -9.55 5.00
N TRP A 12 4.77 -10.52 4.28
CA TRP A 12 6.06 -10.34 3.61
C TRP A 12 6.03 -9.26 2.52
N LEU A 13 4.97 -9.19 1.72
CA LEU A 13 4.80 -8.16 0.67
C LEU A 13 4.72 -6.75 1.28
N VAL A 14 3.99 -6.59 2.38
CA VAL A 14 3.80 -5.29 3.04
C VAL A 14 4.86 -4.97 4.10
N ARG A 15 5.86 -5.86 4.28
CA ARG A 15 6.96 -5.73 5.25
C ARG A 15 6.49 -5.59 6.70
N ILE A 16 5.49 -6.40 7.07
CA ILE A 16 5.02 -6.54 8.44
C ILE A 16 5.39 -7.94 8.95
N ASP A 17 6.17 -7.98 10.02
CA ASP A 17 6.43 -9.22 10.75
C ASP A 17 5.23 -9.52 11.67
N LEU A 18 4.74 -10.75 11.60
CA LEU A 18 3.62 -11.23 12.40
C LEU A 18 4.10 -12.33 13.33
N SER A 19 3.70 -12.26 14.59
CA SER A 19 3.78 -13.40 15.50
C SER A 19 2.79 -14.50 15.11
N ASP A 20 2.96 -15.71 15.63
CA ASP A 20 2.06 -16.84 15.33
C ASP A 20 0.62 -16.55 15.81
N ASP A 21 0.47 -15.91 16.96
CA ASP A 21 -0.85 -15.49 17.50
C ASP A 21 -1.52 -14.43 16.61
N GLU A 22 -0.74 -13.47 16.10
CA GLU A 22 -1.24 -12.47 15.15
C GLU A 22 -1.61 -13.09 13.82
N LEU A 23 -0.81 -14.04 13.33
CA LEU A 23 -1.10 -14.75 12.09
C LEU A 23 -2.43 -15.50 12.19
N GLU A 24 -2.68 -16.20 13.30
CA GLU A 24 -3.96 -16.89 13.53
C GLU A 24 -5.13 -15.91 13.61
N ARG A 25 -5.00 -14.85 14.40
CA ARG A 25 -6.05 -13.84 14.54
C ARG A 25 -6.36 -13.15 13.21
N TYR A 26 -5.34 -12.77 12.46
CA TYR A 26 -5.51 -12.03 11.21
C TYR A 26 -6.06 -12.91 10.09
N THR A 27 -5.73 -14.20 10.04
CA THR A 27 -6.39 -15.13 9.12
C THR A 27 -7.90 -15.14 9.32
N LEU A 28 -8.38 -15.26 10.56
CA LEU A 28 -9.82 -15.24 10.85
C LEU A 28 -10.47 -13.89 10.50
N GLN A 29 -9.84 -12.77 10.88
CA GLN A 29 -10.37 -11.44 10.61
C GLN A 29 -10.42 -11.11 9.11
N ILE A 30 -9.39 -11.48 8.35
CA ILE A 30 -9.35 -11.27 6.90
C ILE A 30 -10.41 -12.13 6.21
N GLU A 31 -10.62 -13.37 6.66
CA GLU A 31 -11.70 -14.22 6.15
C GLU A 31 -13.09 -13.60 6.39
N GLU A 32 -13.33 -13.04 7.58
CA GLU A 32 -14.57 -12.31 7.88
C GLU A 32 -14.76 -11.08 6.99
N ILE A 33 -13.69 -10.32 6.74
CA ILE A 33 -13.72 -9.13 5.87
C ILE A 33 -14.04 -9.53 4.43
N ILE A 34 -13.36 -10.55 3.89
CA ILE A 34 -13.62 -11.02 2.52
C ILE A 34 -15.05 -11.52 2.39
N LYS A 35 -15.52 -12.32 3.36
CA LYS A 35 -16.91 -12.80 3.39
C LYS A 35 -17.93 -11.67 3.45
N TYR A 36 -17.62 -10.57 4.13
CA TYR A 36 -18.47 -9.38 4.11
C TYR A 36 -18.50 -8.72 2.72
N LEU A 37 -17.37 -8.72 2.01
CA LEU A 37 -17.24 -8.14 0.67
C LEU A 37 -17.93 -8.99 -0.42
N ASP A 38 -18.22 -10.26 -0.20
CA ASP A 38 -19.04 -11.10 -1.11
C ASP A 38 -20.40 -10.45 -1.44
N LYS A 39 -20.89 -9.51 -0.62
CA LYS A 39 -22.06 -8.68 -0.94
C LYS A 39 -21.92 -7.92 -2.26
N LEU A 40 -20.71 -7.52 -2.62
CA LEU A 40 -20.43 -6.79 -3.86
C LEU A 40 -20.64 -7.66 -5.10
N ASP A 41 -20.45 -8.98 -4.99
CA ASP A 41 -20.66 -9.92 -6.09
C ASP A 41 -22.15 -10.07 -6.46
N THR A 42 -23.06 -9.60 -5.61
CA THR A 42 -24.51 -9.59 -5.89
C THR A 42 -24.96 -8.45 -6.80
N ILE A 43 -24.05 -7.53 -7.15
CA ILE A 43 -24.34 -6.33 -7.93
C ILE A 43 -24.05 -6.60 -9.41
N GLN A 44 -25.02 -6.33 -10.29
CA GLN A 44 -24.86 -6.40 -11.75
C GLN A 44 -24.00 -5.22 -12.26
N LEU A 45 -22.91 -5.52 -12.96
CA LEU A 45 -21.90 -4.54 -13.41
C LEU A 45 -21.65 -4.54 -14.92
N GLU A 46 -22.41 -5.33 -15.70
CA GLU A 46 -22.18 -5.60 -17.13
C GLU A 46 -22.16 -4.33 -18.00
N HIS A 47 -22.83 -3.27 -17.55
CA HIS A 47 -22.96 -2.01 -18.26
C HIS A 47 -22.28 -0.82 -17.56
N VAL A 48 -21.55 -1.07 -16.47
CA VAL A 48 -20.88 -0.03 -15.68
C VAL A 48 -19.38 -0.07 -15.96
N LYS A 49 -18.80 1.09 -16.32
CA LYS A 49 -17.34 1.22 -16.46
C LYS A 49 -16.71 1.62 -15.12
N PRO A 50 -15.50 1.14 -14.80
CA PRO A 50 -14.75 1.63 -13.65
C PRO A 50 -14.60 3.15 -13.68
N ILE A 51 -14.75 3.78 -12.52
CA ILE A 51 -14.52 5.21 -12.37
C ILE A 51 -13.01 5.45 -12.42
N VAL A 52 -12.57 6.26 -13.38
CA VAL A 52 -11.19 6.68 -13.51
C VAL A 52 -11.08 8.19 -13.33
N ALA A 53 -10.09 8.63 -12.56
CA ALA A 53 -9.79 10.05 -12.46
C ALA A 53 -9.32 10.58 -13.82
N LYS A 54 -9.94 11.66 -14.29
CA LYS A 54 -9.53 12.38 -15.50
C LYS A 54 -8.85 13.69 -15.10
N LYS A 55 -7.69 13.98 -15.69
CA LYS A 55 -7.04 15.30 -15.61
C LYS A 55 -7.16 16.01 -16.95
N ARG A 56 -7.40 17.31 -16.92
CA ARG A 56 -7.26 18.17 -18.11
C ARG A 56 -5.79 18.57 -18.26
N LEU A 57 -5.42 18.96 -19.47
CA LEU A 57 -4.09 19.53 -19.74
C LEU A 57 -3.81 20.75 -18.85
N SER A 58 -4.85 21.55 -18.57
CA SER A 58 -4.76 22.72 -17.68
C SER A 58 -4.45 22.38 -16.22
N ASP A 59 -4.61 21.12 -15.81
CA ASP A 59 -4.35 20.65 -14.44
C ASP A 59 -2.91 20.12 -14.28
N LEU A 60 -2.10 20.17 -15.34
CA LEU A 60 -0.69 19.78 -15.30
C LEU A 60 0.17 20.90 -14.69
N ARG A 61 1.24 20.48 -14.01
CA ARG A 61 2.28 21.40 -13.52
C ARG A 61 3.02 22.00 -14.73
N PRO A 62 3.38 23.30 -14.71
CA PRO A 62 4.25 23.90 -15.72
C PRO A 62 5.65 23.27 -15.70
N ASP A 63 6.35 23.30 -16.85
CA ASP A 63 7.72 22.79 -16.95
C ASP A 63 8.77 23.82 -16.54
N GLU A 64 8.63 24.33 -15.31
CA GLU A 64 9.52 25.32 -14.73
C GLU A 64 10.22 24.75 -13.49
N PRO A 65 11.51 25.02 -13.29
CA PRO A 65 12.24 24.59 -12.11
C PRO A 65 11.73 25.36 -10.88
N ALA A 66 11.42 24.63 -9.81
CA ALA A 66 11.09 25.20 -8.51
C ALA A 66 12.18 24.84 -7.50
N GLY A 67 12.60 25.82 -6.70
CA GLY A 67 13.50 25.57 -5.57
C GLY A 67 12.82 24.69 -4.51
N PHE A 68 13.59 23.82 -3.87
CA PHE A 68 13.12 23.05 -2.73
C PHE A 68 13.49 23.77 -1.43
N GLU A 69 12.49 24.29 -0.71
CA GLU A 69 12.67 24.83 0.63
C GLU A 69 12.32 23.74 1.65
N GLY A 70 13.34 23.18 2.30
CA GLY A 70 13.12 22.19 3.34
C GLY A 70 14.32 21.32 3.64
N ASN A 71 14.08 20.35 4.52
CA ASN A 71 15.08 19.35 4.87
C ASN A 71 14.89 18.09 4.01
N ALA A 72 15.62 18.00 2.91
CA ALA A 72 15.47 16.93 1.92
C ALA A 72 15.65 15.52 2.51
N LEU A 73 16.39 15.40 3.61
CA LEU A 73 16.67 14.11 4.21
C LEU A 73 15.62 13.68 5.25
N GLY A 74 14.87 14.60 5.87
CA GLY A 74 13.73 14.30 6.78
C GLY A 74 13.93 13.34 7.97
N THR A 75 15.08 12.66 8.13
CA THR A 75 15.31 11.54 9.06
C THR A 75 16.42 11.84 10.06
N LYS A 76 16.53 11.10 11.17
CA LYS A 76 17.72 11.15 12.05
C LYS A 76 18.88 10.28 11.56
N TYR A 77 18.61 9.33 10.66
CA TYR A 77 19.62 8.41 10.12
C TYR A 77 20.34 9.02 8.92
N ARG A 78 21.40 9.79 9.17
CA ARG A 78 22.15 10.50 8.13
C ARG A 78 23.65 10.28 8.26
N LYS A 79 24.34 10.30 7.12
CA LYS A 79 25.80 10.32 7.04
C LYS A 79 26.23 10.96 5.72
N ASP A 80 27.15 11.93 5.77
CA ASP A 80 27.79 12.56 4.60
C ASP A 80 26.82 13.09 3.53
N GLY A 81 25.66 13.62 3.93
CA GLY A 81 24.63 14.12 3.01
C GLY A 81 23.65 13.07 2.48
N PHE A 82 23.73 11.83 2.96
CA PHE A 82 22.87 10.72 2.55
C PHE A 82 21.99 10.20 3.70
N VAL A 83 20.89 9.54 3.35
CA VAL A 83 20.14 8.69 4.27
C VAL A 83 20.98 7.43 4.55
N LYS A 84 21.28 7.18 5.83
CA LYS A 84 22.02 6.00 6.26
C LYS A 84 21.03 4.86 6.53
N GLY A 85 21.18 3.75 5.81
CA GLY A 85 20.39 2.53 6.01
C GLY A 85 21.27 1.28 6.10
N PRO A 86 20.66 0.11 6.37
CA PRO A 86 21.33 -1.18 6.23
C PRO A 86 21.88 -1.34 4.81
N ARG A 87 23.02 -2.04 4.69
CA ARG A 87 23.58 -2.38 3.38
C ARG A 87 22.66 -3.41 2.71
N MET A 88 22.19 -3.11 1.50
CA MET A 88 21.52 -4.10 0.66
C MET A 88 22.53 -5.16 0.25
N VAL A 89 22.15 -6.43 0.41
CA VAL A 89 22.93 -7.61 0.02
C VAL A 89 22.27 -8.33 -1.14
#